data_AF-A0A1D8D6B9-F1
#
_entry.id   AF-A0A1D8D6B9-F1
#
_cell.length_a   1.000
_cell.length_b   1.000
_cell.length_c   1.000
_cell.angle_alpha   90.00
_cell.angle_beta   90.00
_cell.angle_gamma   90.00
#
_symmetry.space_group_name_H-M   'P 1'
#
loop_
_entity.id
_entity.type
_entity.pdbx_description
1 polymer ?
#
loop_
_entity_poly.entity_id
_entity_poly.type
_entity_poly.pdbx_seq_one_letter_code
_entity_poly.pdbx_strand_id
1 'polypeptide(L)'
;MERLNIALVHLAVRHGEPEHNRRELIRLNRQAAEAGARIIVNTELAVSGYSFRSPKEVAAVAETQHGPSVRAMAEIAEAEGCYIVFGYPETDPLTGIFYNSVAVLGPDGKRHLNYRKVTAEARWACQGSPLQESIFETPWGKAAVLICSDTYYGLIPRTAALRGADLLLVSANWPGGSLDPRELWRARARENGCALVACNRTGKDRTMECFDAFSCAYASDGSVIAEYSSPDSAVFHVELPLSKGRLISPSRERLAARTPERYRSLYLDMRYATDMTKWHGLPEPAPVQVHCLHEHSPESGDVSVLDSFLHGRQRAAGLVVVLPMLRVSDRVTASGFLLNAARVHGTVFCAGLVDTDGVSELTCCCPDGSVYRRQPERDEFVLIDLDHLRLTLLSPEECHHPEAVTALAKEGCDLVVVSATGFDEADRAVLGSRSIEQVAVAACGRDVSFICLPPVDHYRWEEATGEGLDGASMLIEVEKLRRKRFFDRIDAELLLARNGRLHDACQVDETGKREEETP
;
A
#
# COMPACT_ATOMS: atom_id res chain seq x y z
N MET A 1 -29.41 5.74 -8.94
CA MET A 1 -28.11 6.23 -8.46
C MET A 1 -27.28 6.54 -9.69
N GLU A 2 -26.74 7.76 -9.80
CA GLU A 2 -25.91 8.15 -10.94
C GLU A 2 -24.61 7.34 -10.94
N ARG A 3 -24.05 7.04 -12.11
CA ARG A 3 -22.85 6.21 -12.25
C ARG A 3 -21.88 6.83 -13.25
N LEU A 4 -20.59 6.71 -12.96
CA LEU A 4 -19.50 7.08 -13.85
C LEU A 4 -19.03 5.84 -14.63
N ASN A 5 -19.22 5.83 -15.94
CA ASN A 5 -18.70 4.79 -16.83
C ASN A 5 -17.20 5.05 -17.12
N ILE A 6 -16.36 4.12 -16.71
CA ILE A 6 -14.93 4.09 -17.00
C ILE A 6 -14.63 2.87 -17.86
N ALA A 7 -13.89 3.06 -18.94
CA ALA A 7 -13.45 1.96 -19.79
C ALA A 7 -11.99 1.58 -19.52
N LEU A 8 -11.69 0.29 -19.68
CA LEU A 8 -10.38 -0.33 -19.55
C LEU A 8 -10.00 -0.92 -20.91
N VAL A 9 -9.02 -0.33 -21.59
CA VAL A 9 -8.49 -0.84 -22.86
C VAL A 9 -7.40 -1.88 -22.57
N HIS A 10 -7.86 -3.12 -22.39
CA HIS A 10 -7.04 -4.28 -22.08
C HIS A 10 -6.38 -4.80 -23.36
N LEU A 11 -5.21 -4.28 -23.69
CA LEU A 11 -4.60 -4.43 -25.02
C LEU A 11 -3.59 -5.59 -25.08
N ALA A 12 -3.64 -6.38 -26.16
CA ALA A 12 -2.57 -7.29 -26.56
C ALA A 12 -1.42 -6.51 -27.22
N VAL A 13 -0.55 -5.88 -26.43
CA VAL A 13 0.52 -5.00 -26.94
C VAL A 13 1.58 -5.78 -27.71
N ARG A 14 1.93 -5.34 -28.93
CA ARG A 14 3.04 -5.92 -29.70
C ARG A 14 4.35 -5.20 -29.39
N HIS A 15 5.35 -5.94 -28.92
CA HIS A 15 6.65 -5.38 -28.55
C HIS A 15 7.37 -4.75 -29.75
N GLY A 16 7.76 -3.48 -29.62
CA GLY A 16 8.53 -2.77 -30.64
C GLY A 16 7.74 -2.32 -31.88
N GLU A 17 6.41 -2.42 -31.88
CA GLU A 17 5.55 -2.08 -33.04
C GLU A 17 4.61 -0.89 -32.78
N PRO A 18 5.13 0.34 -32.55
CA PRO A 18 4.31 1.50 -32.17
C PRO A 18 3.23 1.86 -33.17
N GLU A 19 3.48 1.66 -34.47
CA GLU A 19 2.49 1.90 -35.52
C GLU A 19 1.30 0.94 -35.43
N HIS A 20 1.54 -0.34 -35.13
CA HIS A 20 0.48 -1.32 -34.94
C HIS A 20 -0.32 -1.01 -33.69
N ASN A 21 0.39 -0.86 -32.56
CA ASN A 21 -0.24 -0.61 -31.28
C ASN A 21 -1.07 0.67 -31.28
N ARG A 22 -0.56 1.76 -31.89
CA ARG A 22 -1.30 3.02 -32.00
C ARG A 22 -2.59 2.87 -32.81
N ARG A 23 -2.61 2.06 -33.87
CA ARG A 23 -3.85 1.79 -34.62
C ARG A 23 -4.88 1.07 -33.76
N GLU A 24 -4.48 0.07 -32.98
CA GLU A 24 -5.38 -0.62 -32.07
C GLU A 24 -5.85 0.28 -30.93
N LEU A 25 -4.97 1.12 -30.38
CA LEU A 25 -5.34 2.12 -29.38
C LEU A 25 -6.40 3.08 -29.92
N ILE A 26 -6.21 3.62 -31.14
CA ILE A 26 -7.20 4.51 -31.77
C ILE A 26 -8.55 3.80 -31.90
N ARG A 27 -8.55 2.56 -32.41
CA ARG A 27 -9.78 1.78 -32.61
C ARG A 27 -10.52 1.52 -31.30
N LEU A 28 -9.80 1.04 -30.28
CA LEU A 28 -10.39 0.62 -28.99
C LEU A 28 -10.79 1.82 -28.13
N ASN A 29 -10.04 2.93 -28.14
CA ASN A 29 -10.44 4.13 -27.40
C ASN A 29 -11.69 4.78 -28.03
N ARG A 30 -11.83 4.81 -29.37
CA ARG A 30 -13.08 5.24 -30.02
C ARG A 30 -14.25 4.32 -29.66
N GLN A 31 -14.05 3.00 -29.74
CA GLN A 31 -15.07 2.03 -29.34
C GLN A 31 -15.53 2.25 -27.89
N ALA A 32 -14.60 2.49 -26.97
CA ALA A 32 -14.91 2.76 -25.56
C ALA A 32 -15.69 4.08 -25.38
N ALA A 33 -15.28 5.13 -26.09
CA ALA A 33 -15.92 6.43 -26.02
C ALA A 33 -17.34 6.43 -26.61
N GLU A 34 -17.52 5.79 -27.78
CA GLU A 34 -18.82 5.57 -28.43
C GLU A 34 -19.79 4.78 -27.53
N ALA A 35 -19.26 3.86 -26.71
CA ALA A 35 -20.01 3.14 -25.68
C ALA A 35 -20.28 3.97 -24.40
N GLY A 36 -19.99 5.26 -24.41
CA GLY A 36 -20.33 6.21 -23.35
C GLY A 36 -19.32 6.31 -22.22
N ALA A 37 -18.10 5.80 -22.38
CA ALA A 37 -17.04 5.98 -21.38
C ALA A 37 -16.68 7.46 -21.22
N ARG A 38 -16.53 7.90 -19.97
CA ARG A 38 -16.13 9.29 -19.65
C ARG A 38 -14.66 9.40 -19.26
N ILE A 39 -14.09 8.29 -18.77
CA ILE A 39 -12.66 8.11 -18.54
C ILE A 39 -12.28 6.79 -19.21
N ILE A 40 -11.19 6.77 -19.96
CA ILE A 40 -10.65 5.57 -20.61
C ILE A 40 -9.23 5.37 -20.11
N VAL A 41 -8.97 4.23 -19.48
CA VAL A 41 -7.65 3.86 -18.96
C VAL A 41 -7.07 2.78 -19.86
N ASN A 42 -5.84 3.00 -20.31
CA ASN A 42 -5.10 2.04 -21.13
C ASN A 42 -3.97 1.42 -20.30
N THR A 43 -3.48 0.28 -20.77
CA THR A 43 -2.34 -0.44 -20.19
C THR A 43 -1.06 0.40 -20.12
N GLU A 44 -0.13 0.01 -19.23
CA GLU A 44 1.23 0.58 -19.20
C GLU A 44 2.01 0.22 -20.48
N LEU A 45 2.79 1.19 -20.99
CA LEU A 45 3.57 1.09 -22.23
C LEU A 45 2.76 0.54 -23.41
N ALA A 46 1.49 0.96 -23.51
CA ALA A 46 0.55 0.52 -24.54
C ALA A 46 1.03 0.80 -25.97
N VAL A 47 1.90 1.81 -26.14
CA VAL A 47 2.48 2.16 -27.44
C VAL A 47 3.56 1.17 -27.87
N SER A 48 4.32 0.57 -26.96
CA SER A 48 5.61 -0.05 -27.31
C SER A 48 5.79 -1.50 -26.89
N GLY A 49 5.03 -1.98 -25.92
CA GLY A 49 5.41 -3.15 -25.13
C GLY A 49 6.44 -2.78 -24.05
N TYR A 50 6.81 -3.74 -23.23
CA TYR A 50 7.49 -3.52 -21.96
C TYR A 50 8.94 -3.97 -21.95
N SER A 51 9.23 -5.12 -22.56
CA SER A 51 10.45 -5.88 -22.28
C SER A 51 11.68 -5.36 -23.03
N PHE A 52 12.12 -4.11 -22.81
CA PHE A 52 13.36 -3.54 -23.37
C PHE A 52 14.61 -3.84 -22.51
N ARG A 53 15.77 -4.05 -23.14
CA ARG A 53 17.04 -4.40 -22.47
C ARG A 53 18.00 -3.23 -22.28
N SER A 54 17.79 -2.11 -22.96
CA SER A 54 18.70 -0.96 -22.91
C SER A 54 18.05 0.32 -23.44
N PRO A 55 18.62 1.50 -23.15
CA PRO A 55 18.19 2.76 -23.76
C PRO A 55 18.23 2.73 -25.29
N LYS A 56 19.20 2.01 -25.88
CA LYS A 56 19.33 1.86 -27.34
C LYS A 56 18.12 1.15 -27.96
N GLU A 57 17.54 0.19 -27.24
CA GLU A 57 16.40 -0.58 -27.76
C GLU A 57 15.10 0.24 -27.74
N VAL A 58 14.85 0.97 -26.65
CA VAL A 58 13.63 1.79 -26.52
C VAL A 58 13.68 3.05 -27.38
N ALA A 59 14.86 3.59 -27.68
CA ALA A 59 15.03 4.81 -28.46
C ALA A 59 14.30 4.80 -29.82
N ALA A 60 14.15 3.62 -30.45
CA ALA A 60 13.48 3.47 -31.73
C ALA A 60 11.94 3.64 -31.67
N VAL A 61 11.37 3.53 -30.47
CA VAL A 61 9.91 3.55 -30.24
C VAL A 61 9.48 4.60 -29.21
N ALA A 62 10.44 5.28 -28.57
CA ALA A 62 10.18 6.36 -27.64
C ALA A 62 9.60 7.57 -28.37
N GLU A 63 8.57 8.18 -27.76
CA GLU A 63 7.89 9.35 -28.29
C GLU A 63 8.04 10.53 -27.32
N THR A 64 8.03 11.76 -27.84
CA THR A 64 7.97 12.95 -26.96
C THR A 64 6.57 13.09 -26.40
N GLN A 65 6.39 13.99 -25.42
CA GLN A 65 5.05 14.36 -24.94
C GLN A 65 4.15 15.00 -26.01
N HIS A 66 4.67 15.27 -27.20
CA HIS A 66 3.92 15.73 -28.38
C HIS A 66 4.03 14.72 -29.53
N GLY A 67 4.28 13.44 -29.22
CA GLY A 67 4.44 12.37 -30.19
C GLY A 67 3.15 12.00 -30.94
N PRO A 68 3.26 11.15 -31.98
CA PRO A 68 2.11 10.71 -32.76
C PRO A 68 1.03 10.00 -31.93
N SER A 69 1.40 9.20 -30.93
CA SER A 69 0.43 8.54 -30.04
C SER A 69 -0.30 9.54 -29.15
N VAL A 70 0.42 10.53 -28.58
CA VAL A 70 -0.19 11.59 -27.76
C VAL A 70 -1.19 12.41 -28.59
N ARG A 71 -0.82 12.83 -29.80
CA ARG A 71 -1.73 13.57 -30.69
C ARG A 71 -2.95 12.76 -31.07
N ALA A 72 -2.78 11.49 -31.44
CA ALA A 72 -3.89 10.62 -31.82
C ALA A 72 -4.89 10.43 -30.67
N MET A 73 -4.42 10.27 -29.44
CA MET A 73 -5.30 10.17 -28.28
C MET A 73 -5.95 11.52 -27.94
N ALA A 74 -5.27 12.64 -28.14
CA ALA A 74 -5.82 13.98 -27.89
C ALA A 74 -7.01 14.27 -28.82
N GLU A 75 -6.87 13.93 -30.10
CA GLU A 75 -7.94 14.07 -31.09
C GLU A 75 -9.19 13.28 -30.71
N ILE A 76 -9.02 12.06 -30.17
CA ILE A 76 -10.16 11.25 -29.69
C ILE A 76 -10.76 11.86 -28.43
N ALA A 77 -9.93 12.28 -27.47
CA ALA A 77 -10.41 12.88 -26.23
C ALA A 77 -11.27 14.13 -26.49
N GLU A 78 -10.84 15.00 -27.41
CA GLU A 78 -11.58 16.20 -27.82
C GLU A 78 -12.86 15.85 -28.58
N ALA A 79 -12.77 14.98 -29.59
CA ALA A 79 -13.92 14.63 -30.43
C ALA A 79 -15.05 13.95 -29.63
N GLU A 80 -14.69 13.13 -28.64
CA GLU A 80 -15.64 12.33 -27.86
C GLU A 80 -15.96 12.92 -26.49
N GLY A 81 -15.30 14.02 -26.10
CA GLY A 81 -15.52 14.69 -24.82
C GLY A 81 -15.24 13.79 -23.60
N CYS A 82 -14.13 13.02 -23.64
CA CYS A 82 -13.74 12.10 -22.57
C CYS A 82 -12.29 12.32 -22.12
N TYR A 83 -11.92 11.73 -20.98
CA TYR A 83 -10.54 11.67 -20.54
C TYR A 83 -9.88 10.38 -21.04
N ILE A 84 -8.65 10.46 -21.54
CA ILE A 84 -7.85 9.29 -21.95
C ILE A 84 -6.54 9.26 -21.17
N VAL A 85 -6.31 8.14 -20.49
CA VAL A 85 -5.09 7.83 -19.74
C VAL A 85 -4.35 6.72 -20.48
N PHE A 86 -3.13 6.96 -20.95
CA PHE A 86 -2.37 5.93 -21.66
C PHE A 86 -0.86 5.97 -21.41
N GLY A 87 -0.25 4.79 -21.35
CA GLY A 87 1.18 4.60 -21.11
C GLY A 87 2.01 4.56 -22.38
N TYR A 88 3.19 5.18 -22.37
CA TYR A 88 4.12 5.23 -23.49
C TYR A 88 5.57 5.42 -23.00
N PRO A 89 6.57 4.96 -23.77
CA PRO A 89 7.96 5.31 -23.52
C PRO A 89 8.20 6.75 -23.95
N GLU A 90 8.45 7.63 -22.98
CA GLU A 90 8.71 9.04 -23.20
C GLU A 90 10.21 9.25 -23.52
N THR A 91 10.52 10.12 -24.48
CA THR A 91 11.83 10.76 -24.60
C THR A 91 11.73 12.26 -24.33
N ASP A 92 12.56 12.75 -23.41
CA ASP A 92 12.66 14.17 -23.10
C ASP A 92 13.53 14.86 -24.17
N PRO A 93 12.97 15.79 -24.97
CA PRO A 93 13.70 16.39 -26.08
C PRO A 93 14.85 17.30 -25.62
N LEU A 94 14.85 17.77 -24.37
CA LEU A 94 15.89 18.65 -23.83
C LEU A 94 17.10 17.86 -23.35
N THR A 95 16.89 16.68 -22.79
CA THR A 95 17.95 15.88 -22.15
C THR A 95 18.30 14.60 -22.90
N GLY A 96 17.41 14.13 -23.79
CA GLY A 96 17.50 12.82 -24.45
C GLY A 96 17.25 11.64 -23.52
N ILE A 97 16.78 11.90 -22.29
CA ILE A 97 16.52 10.86 -21.28
C ILE A 97 15.17 10.19 -21.55
N PHE A 98 15.12 8.87 -21.37
CA PHE A 98 13.90 8.09 -21.49
C PHE A 98 13.19 7.89 -20.16
N TYR A 99 11.86 7.86 -20.20
CA TYR A 99 11.02 7.59 -19.04
C TYR A 99 9.89 6.62 -19.42
N ASN A 100 9.40 5.86 -18.46
CA ASN A 100 8.10 5.19 -18.58
C ASN A 100 7.04 6.15 -18.07
N SER A 101 6.14 6.58 -18.95
CA SER A 101 5.23 7.69 -18.68
C SER A 101 3.79 7.35 -19.01
N VAL A 102 2.88 8.00 -18.29
CA VAL A 102 1.45 8.04 -18.60
C VAL A 102 1.05 9.47 -18.87
N ALA A 103 0.38 9.71 -20.00
CA ALA A 103 -0.25 10.98 -20.30
C ALA A 103 -1.75 10.91 -20.00
N VAL A 104 -2.30 12.01 -19.48
CA VAL A 104 -3.73 12.23 -19.31
C VAL A 104 -4.16 13.32 -20.28
N LEU A 105 -5.05 12.98 -21.19
CA LEU A 105 -5.62 13.89 -22.17
C LEU A 105 -7.07 14.16 -21.79
N GLY A 106 -7.43 15.43 -21.71
CA GLY A 106 -8.75 15.87 -21.31
C GLY A 106 -9.72 16.04 -22.48
N PRO A 107 -11.00 16.29 -22.17
CA PRO A 107 -12.06 16.46 -23.16
C PRO A 107 -11.90 17.72 -24.03
N ASP A 108 -10.93 18.59 -23.72
CA ASP A 108 -10.56 19.77 -24.51
C ASP A 108 -9.38 19.50 -25.46
N GLY A 109 -8.99 18.24 -25.64
CA GLY A 109 -7.86 17.83 -26.49
C GLY A 109 -6.49 18.19 -25.91
N LYS A 110 -6.42 18.72 -24.69
CA LYS A 110 -5.15 19.12 -24.07
C LYS A 110 -4.64 18.03 -23.14
N ARG A 111 -3.32 18.01 -22.98
CA ARG A 111 -2.66 17.20 -21.96
C ARG A 111 -2.83 17.87 -20.59
N HIS A 112 -3.59 17.24 -19.71
CA HIS A 112 -3.83 17.69 -18.33
C HIS A 112 -2.71 17.25 -17.41
N LEU A 113 -2.08 16.11 -17.69
CA LEU A 113 -1.00 15.55 -16.88
C LEU A 113 -0.05 14.71 -17.72
N ASN A 114 1.23 14.67 -17.32
CA ASN A 114 2.20 13.67 -17.77
C ASN A 114 2.98 13.18 -16.55
N TYR A 115 2.75 11.94 -16.15
CA TYR A 115 3.36 11.34 -14.97
C TYR A 115 4.43 10.34 -15.40
N ARG A 116 5.67 10.52 -14.90
CA ARG A 116 6.80 9.62 -15.12
C ARG A 116 6.87 8.63 -13.95
N LYS A 117 6.90 7.32 -14.22
CA LYS A 117 6.91 6.26 -13.21
C LYS A 117 8.01 6.48 -12.18
N VAL A 118 7.66 6.44 -10.90
CA VAL A 118 8.61 6.66 -9.80
C VAL A 118 9.48 5.41 -9.61
N THR A 119 8.90 4.22 -9.74
CA THR A 119 9.60 2.93 -9.73
C THR A 119 10.02 2.50 -11.14
N ALA A 120 10.81 3.32 -11.84
CA ALA A 120 11.11 3.11 -13.27
C ALA A 120 11.95 1.85 -13.59
N GLU A 121 11.89 1.42 -14.85
CA GLU A 121 12.63 0.26 -15.38
C GLU A 121 14.13 0.55 -15.43
N ALA A 122 14.87 -0.01 -14.47
CA ALA A 122 16.30 0.25 -14.25
C ALA A 122 17.20 0.02 -15.48
N ARG A 123 16.76 -0.75 -16.47
CA ARG A 123 17.56 -1.05 -17.68
C ARG A 123 17.56 0.05 -18.73
N TRP A 124 16.54 0.91 -18.77
CA TRP A 124 16.38 1.86 -19.88
C TRP A 124 15.74 3.19 -19.50
N ALA A 125 14.98 3.26 -18.40
CA ALA A 125 14.24 4.45 -17.98
C ALA A 125 14.92 5.16 -16.79
N CYS A 126 14.80 6.48 -16.75
CA CYS A 126 15.06 7.25 -15.55
C CYS A 126 13.81 7.26 -14.66
N GLN A 127 14.02 7.36 -13.35
CA GLN A 127 12.95 7.47 -12.37
C GLN A 127 12.29 8.85 -12.41
N GLY A 128 10.95 8.88 -12.35
CA GLY A 128 10.19 10.10 -12.10
C GLY A 128 10.52 10.74 -10.75
N SER A 129 10.15 12.01 -10.60
CA SER A 129 10.31 12.72 -9.32
C SER A 129 9.16 12.34 -8.38
N PRO A 130 9.39 12.03 -7.10
CA PRO A 130 8.30 11.83 -6.14
C PRO A 130 7.52 13.13 -5.86
N LEU A 131 8.12 14.29 -6.17
CA LEU A 131 7.51 15.62 -6.03
C LEU A 131 6.71 16.05 -7.26
N GLN A 132 6.69 15.24 -8.33
CA GLN A 132 5.92 15.58 -9.52
C GLN A 132 4.42 15.52 -9.23
N GLU A 133 3.63 16.27 -10.00
CA GLU A 133 2.18 16.15 -9.94
C GLU A 133 1.73 14.76 -10.43
N SER A 134 0.75 14.19 -9.73
CA SER A 134 0.14 12.90 -10.08
C SER A 134 -1.38 12.97 -10.14
N ILE A 135 -2.00 14.10 -9.78
CA ILE A 135 -3.45 14.30 -9.81
C ILE A 135 -3.89 15.24 -10.94
N PHE A 136 -5.12 15.03 -11.40
CA PHE A 136 -5.84 15.93 -12.31
C PHE A 136 -7.32 16.04 -11.92
N GLU A 137 -7.95 17.14 -12.30
CA GLU A 137 -9.35 17.42 -11.96
C GLU A 137 -10.32 16.85 -12.99
N THR A 138 -11.42 16.29 -12.50
CA THR A 138 -12.56 15.86 -13.32
C THR A 138 -13.87 16.43 -12.74
N PRO A 139 -14.96 16.46 -13.53
CA PRO A 139 -16.28 16.84 -13.02
C PRO A 139 -16.73 16.00 -11.80
N TRP A 140 -16.24 14.77 -11.67
CA TRP A 140 -16.66 13.82 -10.64
C TRP A 140 -15.75 13.80 -9.40
N GLY A 141 -14.54 14.34 -9.47
CA GLY A 141 -13.54 14.18 -8.40
C GLY A 141 -12.14 14.44 -8.89
N LYS A 142 -11.17 14.45 -7.97
CA LYS A 142 -9.76 14.42 -8.34
C LYS A 142 -9.34 12.98 -8.61
N ALA A 143 -8.70 12.73 -9.75
CA ALA A 143 -8.15 11.43 -10.08
C ALA A 143 -6.62 11.50 -10.06
N ALA A 144 -5.98 10.44 -9.57
CA ALA A 144 -4.54 10.27 -9.64
C ALA A 144 -4.17 9.21 -10.67
N VAL A 145 -2.98 9.32 -11.27
CA VAL A 145 -2.39 8.26 -12.08
C VAL A 145 -1.20 7.61 -11.37
N LEU A 146 -1.13 6.29 -11.45
CA LEU A 146 -0.03 5.47 -10.96
C LEU A 146 0.34 4.46 -12.04
N ILE A 147 1.60 4.03 -12.06
CA ILE A 147 2.07 3.07 -13.07
C ILE A 147 2.53 1.79 -12.40
N CYS A 148 1.76 0.72 -12.58
CA CYS A 148 2.13 -0.66 -12.24
C CYS A 148 2.78 -0.80 -10.85
N SER A 149 4.09 -1.07 -10.77
CA SER A 149 4.85 -1.23 -9.52
C SER A 149 4.87 -0.01 -8.61
N ASP A 150 4.42 1.17 -9.03
CA ASP A 150 4.15 2.27 -8.11
C ASP A 150 3.14 1.85 -7.03
N THR A 151 2.18 0.94 -7.33
CA THR A 151 1.22 0.43 -6.33
C THR A 151 1.82 -0.61 -5.38
N TYR A 152 3.03 -1.12 -5.66
CA TYR A 152 3.74 -2.04 -4.78
C TYR A 152 4.12 -1.34 -3.47
N TYR A 153 4.62 -0.11 -3.55
CA TYR A 153 5.05 0.67 -2.40
C TYR A 153 3.91 1.56 -1.88
N GLY A 154 3.37 1.27 -0.69
CA GLY A 154 2.19 1.97 -0.14
C GLY A 154 2.35 3.49 0.02
N LEU A 155 3.57 4.00 0.15
CA LEU A 155 3.83 5.44 0.28
C LEU A 155 3.54 6.23 -1.00
N ILE A 156 3.61 5.60 -2.19
CA ILE A 156 3.32 6.28 -3.47
C ILE A 156 1.82 6.55 -3.68
N PRO A 157 0.89 5.57 -3.56
CA PRO A 157 -0.54 5.88 -3.59
C PRO A 157 -0.97 6.76 -2.40
N ARG A 158 -0.27 6.68 -1.26
CA ARG A 158 -0.51 7.59 -0.13
C ARG A 158 -0.26 9.05 -0.47
N THR A 159 0.80 9.39 -1.19
CA THR A 159 1.04 10.80 -1.59
C THR A 159 -0.06 11.31 -2.53
N ALA A 160 -0.55 10.47 -3.45
CA ALA A 160 -1.68 10.81 -4.30
C ALA A 160 -2.95 11.10 -3.48
N ALA A 161 -3.25 10.25 -2.49
CA ALA A 161 -4.39 10.45 -1.59
C ALA A 161 -4.24 11.75 -0.76
N LEU A 162 -3.04 12.03 -0.24
CA LEU A 162 -2.76 13.27 0.51
C LEU A 162 -2.87 14.54 -0.34
N ARG A 163 -2.64 14.45 -1.66
CA ARG A 163 -2.94 15.55 -2.62
C ARG A 163 -4.44 15.69 -2.93
N GLY A 164 -5.27 14.81 -2.36
CA GLY A 164 -6.72 14.88 -2.38
C GLY A 164 -7.37 14.04 -3.48
N ALA A 165 -6.73 12.95 -3.94
CA ALA A 165 -7.33 12.05 -4.91
C ALA A 165 -8.56 11.31 -4.33
N ASP A 166 -9.63 11.27 -5.13
CA ASP A 166 -10.84 10.47 -4.86
C ASP A 166 -10.79 9.11 -5.59
N LEU A 167 -10.02 9.03 -6.67
CA LEU A 167 -9.88 7.89 -7.58
C LEU A 167 -8.42 7.67 -7.96
N LEU A 168 -7.92 6.45 -7.87
CA LEU A 168 -6.61 6.02 -8.34
C LEU A 168 -6.77 5.27 -9.68
N LEU A 169 -6.14 5.77 -10.74
CA LEU A 169 -6.10 5.13 -12.06
C LEU A 169 -4.73 4.50 -12.26
N VAL A 170 -4.70 3.19 -12.51
CA VAL A 170 -3.45 2.42 -12.63
C VAL A 170 -3.31 1.89 -14.05
N SER A 171 -2.30 2.36 -14.78
CA SER A 171 -1.84 1.69 -16.00
C SER A 171 -0.85 0.61 -15.60
N ALA A 172 -1.17 -0.66 -15.90
CA ALA A 172 -0.41 -1.82 -15.45
C ALA A 172 0.09 -2.68 -16.62
N ASN A 173 1.23 -3.33 -16.42
CA ASN A 173 1.79 -4.35 -17.29
C ASN A 173 2.32 -5.48 -16.40
N TRP A 174 1.39 -6.13 -15.70
CA TRP A 174 1.67 -7.04 -14.59
C TRP A 174 1.27 -8.46 -15.00
N PRO A 175 2.24 -9.38 -15.17
CA PRO A 175 1.95 -10.74 -15.59
C PRO A 175 1.35 -11.56 -14.45
N GLY A 176 0.76 -12.70 -14.79
CA GLY A 176 0.48 -13.73 -13.79
C GLY A 176 1.79 -14.19 -13.13
N GLY A 177 1.75 -14.48 -11.83
CA GLY A 177 2.94 -14.88 -11.10
C GLY A 177 2.69 -15.05 -9.60
N SER A 178 3.77 -15.02 -8.82
CA SER A 178 3.74 -15.22 -7.36
C SER A 178 2.92 -14.17 -6.61
N LEU A 179 2.90 -12.93 -7.12
CA LEU A 179 2.15 -11.82 -6.57
C LEU A 179 1.01 -11.47 -7.50
N ASP A 180 -0.20 -11.70 -7.01
CA ASP A 180 -1.40 -11.21 -7.62
C ASP A 180 -1.56 -9.71 -7.33
N PRO A 181 -1.52 -8.82 -8.35
CA PRO A 181 -1.67 -7.39 -8.13
C PRO A 181 -3.03 -7.01 -7.54
N ARG A 182 -4.05 -7.86 -7.64
CA ARG A 182 -5.38 -7.62 -7.07
C ARG A 182 -5.32 -7.45 -5.55
N GLU A 183 -4.49 -8.23 -4.86
CA GLU A 183 -4.30 -8.11 -3.41
C GLU A 183 -3.78 -6.71 -3.05
N LEU A 184 -2.80 -6.20 -3.80
CA LEU A 184 -2.26 -4.87 -3.58
C LEU A 184 -3.26 -3.77 -3.96
N TRP A 185 -3.93 -3.88 -5.10
CA TRP A 185 -4.88 -2.86 -5.54
C TRP A 185 -6.06 -2.71 -4.58
N ARG A 186 -6.57 -3.81 -4.02
CA ARG A 186 -7.57 -3.76 -2.95
C ARG A 186 -7.05 -3.09 -1.70
N ALA A 187 -5.82 -3.45 -1.29
CA ALA A 187 -5.15 -2.79 -0.16
C ALA A 187 -4.99 -1.28 -0.39
N ARG A 188 -4.54 -0.86 -1.58
CA ARG A 188 -4.33 0.56 -1.92
C ARG A 188 -5.64 1.34 -2.00
N ALA A 189 -6.73 0.73 -2.46
CA ALA A 189 -8.04 1.34 -2.44
C ALA A 189 -8.52 1.55 -1.00
N ARG A 190 -8.48 0.48 -0.18
CA ARG A 190 -8.91 0.52 1.23
C ARG A 190 -8.06 1.49 2.01
N GLU A 191 -6.76 1.31 2.11
CA GLU A 191 -5.88 2.10 3.02
C GLU A 191 -5.93 3.61 2.76
N ASN A 192 -6.23 4.04 1.52
CA ASN A 192 -6.28 5.44 1.11
C ASN A 192 -7.71 6.01 1.06
N GLY A 193 -8.74 5.17 1.16
CA GLY A 193 -10.14 5.59 1.03
C GLY A 193 -10.49 6.11 -0.36
N CYS A 194 -9.80 5.63 -1.40
CA CYS A 194 -10.01 6.02 -2.79
C CYS A 194 -10.56 4.83 -3.58
N ALA A 195 -11.47 5.07 -4.52
CA ALA A 195 -11.75 4.04 -5.53
C ALA A 195 -10.47 3.77 -6.34
N LEU A 196 -10.29 2.55 -6.85
CA LEU A 196 -9.14 2.21 -7.69
C LEU A 196 -9.59 1.50 -8.95
N VAL A 197 -9.11 1.96 -10.10
CA VAL A 197 -9.36 1.35 -11.41
C VAL A 197 -8.02 1.07 -12.09
N ALA A 198 -7.74 -0.21 -12.35
CA ALA A 198 -6.48 -0.67 -12.93
C ALA A 198 -6.71 -1.32 -14.30
N CYS A 199 -6.04 -0.81 -15.33
CA CYS A 199 -6.01 -1.42 -16.66
C CYS A 199 -4.70 -2.14 -16.87
N ASN A 200 -4.76 -3.47 -16.96
CA ASN A 200 -3.62 -4.30 -17.31
C ASN A 200 -3.65 -4.64 -18.81
N ARG A 201 -2.61 -5.31 -19.32
CA ARG A 201 -2.55 -5.82 -20.69
C ARG A 201 -2.98 -7.28 -20.79
N THR A 202 -3.09 -7.77 -22.02
CA THR A 202 -3.06 -9.19 -22.35
C THR A 202 -1.96 -9.53 -23.36
N GLY A 203 -1.94 -10.78 -23.80
CA GLY A 203 -1.05 -11.31 -24.81
C GLY A 203 0.35 -11.58 -24.29
N LYS A 204 1.25 -11.75 -25.24
CA LYS A 204 2.66 -12.07 -24.99
C LYS A 204 3.55 -10.92 -25.45
N ASP A 205 4.36 -10.43 -24.53
CA ASP A 205 5.52 -9.59 -24.83
C ASP A 205 6.74 -10.47 -25.19
N ARG A 206 7.93 -9.90 -25.29
CA ARG A 206 9.16 -10.64 -25.57
C ARG A 206 9.51 -11.67 -24.51
N THR A 207 9.27 -11.37 -23.23
CA THR A 207 9.68 -12.22 -22.09
C THR A 207 8.56 -12.48 -21.09
N MET A 208 7.38 -11.90 -21.32
CA MET A 208 6.32 -11.80 -20.34
C MET A 208 5.01 -12.23 -20.96
N GLU A 209 4.27 -13.08 -20.25
CA GLU A 209 2.99 -13.62 -20.70
C GLU A 209 1.89 -13.11 -19.76
N CYS A 210 0.89 -12.46 -20.34
CA CYS A 210 -0.18 -11.75 -19.61
C CYS A 210 -1.57 -12.23 -20.06
N PHE A 211 -1.70 -13.42 -20.66
CA PHE A 211 -2.99 -13.91 -21.15
C PHE A 211 -4.06 -14.03 -20.05
N ASP A 212 -3.63 -14.31 -18.82
CA ASP A 212 -4.51 -14.46 -17.65
C ASP A 212 -4.48 -13.24 -16.73
N ALA A 213 -3.92 -12.11 -17.19
CA ALA A 213 -3.76 -10.91 -16.38
C ALA A 213 -5.10 -10.17 -16.21
N PHE A 214 -5.33 -9.61 -15.03
CA PHE A 214 -6.59 -8.96 -14.68
C PHE A 214 -6.52 -7.44 -14.82
N SER A 215 -7.59 -6.85 -15.34
CA SER A 215 -7.95 -5.43 -15.17
C SER A 215 -9.12 -5.34 -14.19
N CYS A 216 -9.10 -4.36 -13.29
CA CYS A 216 -9.94 -4.37 -12.10
C CYS A 216 -10.51 -3.00 -11.75
N ALA A 217 -11.61 -3.01 -10.99
CA ALA A 217 -12.13 -1.85 -10.29
C ALA A 217 -12.53 -2.24 -8.86
N TYR A 218 -12.15 -1.41 -7.90
CA TYR A 218 -12.45 -1.57 -6.48
C TYR A 218 -13.05 -0.29 -5.90
N ALA A 219 -13.99 -0.44 -4.98
CA ALA A 219 -14.51 0.68 -4.20
C ALA A 219 -13.50 1.12 -3.12
N SER A 220 -13.78 2.25 -2.48
CA SER A 220 -12.89 2.86 -1.48
C SER A 220 -12.68 2.07 -0.19
N ASP A 221 -13.43 1.00 0.03
CA ASP A 221 -13.28 0.04 1.13
C ASP A 221 -12.51 -1.23 0.71
N GLY A 222 -12.10 -1.32 -0.55
CA GLY A 222 -11.44 -2.49 -1.14
C GLY A 222 -12.39 -3.57 -1.65
N SER A 223 -13.71 -3.33 -1.62
CA SER A 223 -14.70 -4.25 -2.20
C SER A 223 -14.59 -4.30 -3.73
N VAL A 224 -14.82 -5.49 -4.28
CA VAL A 224 -14.72 -5.76 -5.71
C VAL A 224 -15.92 -5.14 -6.44
N ILE A 225 -15.64 -4.24 -7.39
CA ILE A 225 -16.64 -3.75 -8.34
C ILE A 225 -16.58 -4.60 -9.60
N ALA A 226 -15.38 -4.86 -10.11
CA ALA A 226 -15.17 -5.70 -11.28
C ALA A 226 -13.74 -6.25 -11.34
N GLU A 227 -13.60 -7.46 -11.86
CA GLU A 227 -12.34 -8.06 -12.26
C GLU A 227 -12.54 -8.77 -13.60
N TYR A 228 -11.76 -8.40 -14.59
CA TYR A 228 -11.86 -8.94 -15.95
C TYR A 228 -10.50 -9.41 -16.42
N SER A 229 -10.49 -10.55 -17.11
CA SER A 229 -9.35 -11.03 -17.89
C SER A 229 -9.84 -11.45 -19.27
N SER A 230 -8.94 -11.38 -20.26
CA SER A 230 -9.21 -11.87 -21.61
C SER A 230 -7.88 -12.24 -22.26
N PRO A 231 -7.80 -13.36 -23.00
CA PRO A 231 -6.60 -13.70 -23.77
C PRO A 231 -6.39 -12.78 -24.99
N ASP A 232 -7.44 -12.05 -25.39
CA ASP A 232 -7.45 -11.14 -26.54
C ASP A 232 -7.73 -9.70 -26.13
N SER A 233 -7.33 -8.75 -27.00
CA SER A 233 -7.60 -7.32 -26.80
C SER A 233 -9.09 -7.07 -26.57
N ALA A 234 -9.44 -6.39 -25.48
CA ALA A 234 -10.82 -6.12 -25.10
C ALA A 234 -10.98 -4.69 -24.55
N VAL A 235 -12.22 -4.18 -24.62
CA VAL A 235 -12.67 -3.00 -23.86
C VAL A 235 -13.60 -3.50 -22.78
N PHE A 236 -13.22 -3.31 -21.52
CA PHE A 236 -14.11 -3.54 -20.39
C PHE A 236 -14.70 -2.23 -19.89
N HIS A 237 -15.93 -2.27 -19.40
CA HIS A 237 -16.60 -1.10 -18.82
C HIS A 237 -16.91 -1.37 -17.35
N VAL A 238 -16.59 -0.41 -16.50
CA VAL A 238 -16.91 -0.43 -15.07
C VAL A 238 -17.71 0.81 -14.71
N GLU A 239 -18.65 0.65 -13.80
CA GLU A 239 -19.51 1.73 -13.35
C GLU A 239 -19.26 2.06 -11.88
N LEU A 240 -18.64 3.21 -11.61
CA LEU A 240 -18.44 3.69 -10.25
C LEU A 240 -19.69 4.46 -9.77
N PRO A 241 -20.18 4.20 -8.54
CA PRO A 241 -21.32 4.94 -8.00
C PRO A 241 -20.97 6.40 -7.72
N LEU A 242 -21.91 7.29 -8.02
CA LEU A 242 -21.81 8.72 -7.73
C LEU A 242 -22.86 9.14 -6.70
N SER A 243 -22.48 10.11 -5.87
CA SER A 243 -23.38 10.83 -4.97
C SER A 243 -23.38 12.31 -5.34
N LYS A 244 -24.54 12.83 -5.76
CA LYS A 244 -24.70 14.22 -6.24
C LYS A 244 -23.68 14.60 -7.33
N GLY A 245 -23.49 13.71 -8.33
CA GLY A 245 -22.54 13.92 -9.43
C GLY A 245 -21.06 13.77 -9.06
N ARG A 246 -20.73 13.36 -7.83
CA ARG A 246 -19.34 13.23 -7.35
C ARG A 246 -19.01 11.81 -6.93
N LEU A 247 -17.75 11.42 -7.07
CA LEU A 247 -17.20 10.17 -6.56
C LEU A 247 -17.37 10.10 -5.04
N ILE A 248 -17.69 8.90 -4.55
CA ILE A 248 -17.81 8.62 -3.12
C ILE A 248 -16.43 8.21 -2.62
N SER A 249 -15.79 9.08 -1.83
CA SER A 249 -14.48 8.81 -1.25
C SER A 249 -14.41 9.25 0.21
N PRO A 250 -14.19 8.34 1.17
CA PRO A 250 -13.86 8.68 2.54
C PRO A 250 -12.37 9.04 2.72
N SER A 251 -11.61 9.31 1.65
CA SER A 251 -10.17 9.54 1.73
C SER A 251 -9.82 10.63 2.73
N ARG A 252 -10.52 11.77 2.70
CA ARG A 252 -10.29 12.88 3.63
C ARG A 252 -10.51 12.49 5.10
N GLU A 253 -11.57 11.75 5.38
CA GLU A 253 -11.88 11.25 6.73
C GLU A 253 -10.80 10.27 7.19
N ARG A 254 -10.44 9.31 6.33
CA ARG A 254 -9.40 8.32 6.62
C ARG A 254 -8.03 8.95 6.85
N LEU A 255 -7.69 9.96 6.06
CA LEU A 255 -6.42 10.68 6.20
C LEU A 255 -6.40 11.65 7.39
N ALA A 256 -7.55 12.03 7.95
CA ALA A 256 -7.65 12.85 9.14
C ALA A 256 -7.25 12.10 10.42
N ALA A 257 -7.33 10.76 10.42
CA ALA A 257 -6.90 9.90 11.53
C ALA A 257 -5.37 9.74 11.61
N ARG A 258 -4.62 10.30 10.64
CA ARG A 258 -3.16 10.23 10.62
C ARG A 258 -2.56 11.02 11.78
N THR A 259 -1.49 10.48 12.35
CA THR A 259 -0.68 11.14 13.39
C THR A 259 0.77 11.35 12.96
N PRO A 260 1.07 12.30 12.04
CA PRO A 260 2.41 12.49 11.47
C PRO A 260 3.53 12.72 12.47
N GLU A 261 3.21 13.29 13.63
CA GLU A 261 4.18 13.45 14.72
C GLU A 261 4.77 12.14 15.25
N ARG A 262 4.04 11.01 15.13
CA ARG A 262 4.45 9.71 15.68
C ARG A 262 5.33 8.88 14.75
N TYR A 263 5.38 9.22 13.46
CA TYR A 263 6.19 8.49 12.48
C TYR A 263 7.18 9.42 11.76
N ARG A 264 7.71 10.41 12.50
CA ARG A 264 8.76 11.32 12.01
C ARG A 264 9.98 10.56 11.48
N SER A 265 10.32 9.42 12.09
CA SER A 265 11.43 8.55 11.65
C SER A 265 11.29 8.05 10.20
N LEU A 266 10.15 8.30 9.53
CA LEU A 266 10.02 8.17 8.08
C LEU A 266 11.09 8.96 7.29
N TYR A 267 11.57 10.12 7.78
CA TYR A 267 12.60 10.91 7.09
C TYR A 267 14.00 10.28 7.16
N LEU A 268 14.21 9.26 8.00
CA LEU A 268 15.53 8.65 8.18
C LEU A 268 16.00 8.04 6.85
N ASP A 269 17.22 8.39 6.47
CA ASP A 269 17.92 7.84 5.32
C ASP A 269 18.71 6.61 5.75
N MET A 270 18.26 5.43 5.31
CA MET A 270 18.79 4.14 5.77
C MET A 270 19.81 3.55 4.78
N ARG A 271 20.30 4.33 3.80
CA ARG A 271 21.18 3.82 2.73
C ARG A 271 22.47 3.13 3.21
N TYR A 272 22.94 3.44 4.42
CA TYR A 272 24.15 2.84 5.01
C TYR A 272 23.87 1.85 6.15
N ALA A 273 22.61 1.65 6.52
CA ALA A 273 22.20 0.74 7.58
C ALA A 273 22.11 -0.70 7.06
N THR A 274 23.26 -1.33 6.79
CA THR A 274 23.33 -2.69 6.22
C THR A 274 23.09 -3.80 7.24
N ASP A 275 23.25 -3.49 8.54
CA ASP A 275 23.02 -4.38 9.67
C ASP A 275 22.27 -3.60 10.76
N MET A 276 20.95 -3.82 10.85
CA MET A 276 20.10 -3.11 11.81
C MET A 276 20.48 -3.41 13.25
N THR A 277 21.07 -4.59 13.53
CA THR A 277 21.52 -4.98 14.88
C THR A 277 22.58 -4.02 15.37
N LYS A 278 23.66 -3.84 14.61
CA LYS A 278 24.74 -2.93 14.98
C LYS A 278 24.34 -1.47 14.89
N TRP A 279 23.52 -1.12 13.89
CA TRP A 279 23.11 0.27 13.65
C TRP A 279 22.31 0.85 14.83
N HIS A 280 21.37 0.09 15.37
CA HIS A 280 20.49 0.52 16.47
C HIS A 280 20.88 -0.05 17.84
N GLY A 281 21.92 -0.89 17.91
CA GLY A 281 22.29 -1.60 19.15
C GLY A 281 21.22 -2.60 19.60
N LEU A 282 20.62 -3.32 18.65
CA LEU A 282 19.55 -4.29 18.94
C LEU A 282 20.08 -5.54 19.64
N PRO A 283 19.23 -6.27 20.39
CA PRO A 283 19.57 -7.57 20.98
C PRO A 283 20.06 -8.57 19.92
N GLU A 284 21.03 -9.43 20.23
CA GLU A 284 21.59 -10.39 19.25
C GLU A 284 20.48 -11.26 18.62
N PRO A 285 20.36 -11.31 17.27
CA PRO A 285 19.25 -12.00 16.63
C PRO A 285 19.39 -13.53 16.74
N ALA A 286 18.27 -14.19 16.99
CA ALA A 286 18.13 -15.65 16.91
C ALA A 286 16.75 -16.00 16.35
N PRO A 287 16.51 -17.25 15.90
CA PRO A 287 15.18 -17.68 15.50
C PRO A 287 14.17 -17.52 16.64
N VAL A 288 13.01 -16.93 16.34
CA VAL A 288 11.92 -16.68 17.28
C VAL A 288 10.66 -17.35 16.77
N GLN A 289 10.02 -18.15 17.62
CA GLN A 289 8.75 -18.78 17.26
C GLN A 289 7.60 -17.81 17.57
N VAL A 290 6.75 -17.55 16.57
CA VAL A 290 5.55 -16.71 16.73
C VAL A 290 4.31 -17.56 16.52
N HIS A 291 3.34 -17.42 17.43
CA HIS A 291 2.02 -18.05 17.34
C HIS A 291 0.93 -16.99 17.50
N CYS A 292 -0.02 -16.94 16.57
CA CYS A 292 -1.25 -16.17 16.70
C CYS A 292 -2.38 -17.13 17.08
N LEU A 293 -2.96 -16.99 18.25
CA LEU A 293 -3.93 -17.94 18.80
C LEU A 293 -5.31 -17.32 18.91
N HIS A 294 -6.29 -18.00 18.32
CA HIS A 294 -7.69 -17.64 18.47
C HIS A 294 -8.18 -17.89 19.90
N GLU A 295 -9.17 -17.11 20.32
CA GLU A 295 -9.81 -17.28 21.64
C GLU A 295 -10.90 -18.35 21.56
N HIS A 296 -10.85 -19.35 22.46
CA HIS A 296 -11.78 -20.48 22.49
C HIS A 296 -12.99 -20.32 23.43
N SER A 297 -13.14 -19.21 24.16
CA SER A 297 -14.29 -18.99 25.05
C SER A 297 -14.85 -17.57 24.91
N PRO A 298 -16.15 -17.39 24.57
CA PRO A 298 -16.71 -16.07 24.30
C PRO A 298 -17.03 -15.22 25.54
N GLU A 299 -16.97 -15.75 26.77
CA GLU A 299 -17.64 -15.11 27.93
C GLU A 299 -16.83 -15.00 29.23
N SER A 300 -15.57 -15.39 29.26
CA SER A 300 -14.73 -15.13 30.42
C SER A 300 -13.29 -15.11 29.97
N GLY A 301 -12.52 -14.09 30.34
CA GLY A 301 -11.06 -14.01 30.19
C GLY A 301 -10.33 -15.09 31.00
N ASP A 302 -10.79 -16.33 30.89
CA ASP A 302 -10.27 -17.55 31.49
C ASP A 302 -9.08 -17.99 30.63
N VAL A 303 -7.94 -17.40 30.95
CA VAL A 303 -6.63 -17.70 30.38
C VAL A 303 -6.14 -19.12 30.68
N SER A 304 -6.87 -19.95 31.44
CA SER A 304 -6.50 -21.37 31.67
C SER A 304 -6.41 -22.20 30.38
N VAL A 305 -7.06 -21.73 29.30
CA VAL A 305 -6.90 -22.28 27.95
C VAL A 305 -5.46 -22.12 27.43
N LEU A 306 -4.75 -21.06 27.84
CA LEU A 306 -3.34 -20.85 27.51
C LEU A 306 -2.46 -21.96 28.11
N ASP A 307 -2.75 -22.41 29.33
CA ASP A 307 -2.00 -23.49 29.97
C ASP A 307 -2.09 -24.79 29.15
N SER A 308 -3.27 -25.12 28.63
CA SER A 308 -3.48 -26.28 27.74
C SER A 308 -2.78 -26.12 26.39
N PHE A 309 -2.77 -24.91 25.81
CA PHE A 309 -2.07 -24.65 24.55
C PHE A 309 -0.54 -24.76 24.72
N LEU A 310 -0.01 -24.25 25.82
CA LEU A 310 1.44 -24.21 26.08
C LEU A 310 1.97 -25.55 26.59
N HIS A 311 1.10 -26.43 27.08
CA HIS A 311 1.47 -27.78 27.52
C HIS A 311 2.14 -28.56 26.37
N GLY A 312 3.41 -28.94 26.55
CA GLY A 312 4.21 -29.63 25.52
C GLY A 312 4.92 -28.73 24.51
N ARG A 313 4.58 -27.43 24.44
CA ARG A 313 5.26 -26.40 23.61
C ARG A 313 6.28 -25.57 24.42
N GLN A 314 6.37 -25.84 25.72
CA GLN A 314 7.00 -25.07 26.79
C GLN A 314 8.54 -24.88 26.76
N ARG A 315 9.23 -25.08 25.63
CA ARG A 315 10.72 -25.02 25.59
C ARG A 315 11.34 -24.46 24.31
N ALA A 316 10.58 -23.82 23.42
CA ALA A 316 11.20 -23.03 22.37
C ALA A 316 11.75 -21.74 22.98
N ALA A 317 13.08 -21.54 22.94
CA ALA A 317 13.67 -20.27 23.32
C ALA A 317 13.13 -19.17 22.39
N GLY A 318 12.69 -18.03 22.96
CA GLY A 318 12.12 -16.93 22.18
C GLY A 318 10.73 -17.22 21.60
N LEU A 319 9.75 -17.58 22.44
CA LEU A 319 8.36 -17.75 22.01
C LEU A 319 7.54 -16.45 22.23
N VAL A 320 6.87 -16.00 21.17
CA VAL A 320 5.90 -14.89 21.19
C VAL A 320 4.50 -15.41 20.83
N VAL A 321 3.53 -15.17 21.71
CA VAL A 321 2.12 -15.51 21.51
C VAL A 321 1.32 -14.23 21.33
N VAL A 322 0.59 -14.14 20.23
CA VAL A 322 -0.33 -13.04 19.89
C VAL A 322 -1.76 -13.53 20.06
N LEU A 323 -2.55 -12.79 20.82
CA LEU A 323 -3.97 -13.04 21.07
C LEU A 323 -4.83 -11.99 20.36
N PRO A 324 -6.12 -12.28 20.11
CA PRO A 324 -7.04 -11.29 19.54
C PRO A 324 -7.33 -10.14 20.52
N MET A 325 -8.17 -9.20 20.09
CA MET A 325 -8.74 -8.19 20.98
C MET A 325 -9.75 -8.85 21.94
N LEU A 326 -9.39 -8.94 23.21
CA LEU A 326 -10.14 -9.58 24.29
C LEU A 326 -11.09 -8.58 24.95
N ARG A 327 -12.36 -8.96 25.13
CA ARG A 327 -13.33 -8.18 25.91
C ARG A 327 -13.17 -8.52 27.39
N VAL A 328 -12.85 -7.52 28.22
CA VAL A 328 -12.55 -7.73 29.64
C VAL A 328 -13.35 -6.78 30.52
N SER A 329 -13.68 -7.22 31.74
CA SER A 329 -14.32 -6.37 32.74
C SER A 329 -13.34 -5.38 33.39
N ASP A 330 -12.07 -5.79 33.56
CA ASP A 330 -11.00 -4.96 34.10
C ASP A 330 -9.67 -5.28 33.40
N ARG A 331 -9.06 -4.25 32.77
CA ARG A 331 -7.80 -4.41 32.04
C ARG A 331 -6.63 -4.74 32.96
N VAL A 332 -6.60 -4.20 34.18
CA VAL A 332 -5.48 -4.41 35.11
C VAL A 332 -5.39 -5.88 35.52
N THR A 333 -6.53 -6.47 35.87
CA THR A 333 -6.66 -7.87 36.19
C THR A 333 -6.29 -8.76 35.01
N ALA A 334 -6.80 -8.46 33.81
CA ALA A 334 -6.48 -9.22 32.59
C ALA A 334 -4.97 -9.17 32.25
N SER A 335 -4.33 -8.00 32.29
CA SER A 335 -2.87 -7.89 32.13
C SER A 335 -2.12 -8.66 33.23
N GLY A 336 -2.60 -8.66 34.47
CA GLY A 336 -2.00 -9.40 35.57
C GLY A 336 -2.00 -10.91 35.33
N PHE A 337 -3.09 -11.44 34.76
CA PHE A 337 -3.19 -12.83 34.34
C PHE A 337 -2.20 -13.17 33.22
N LEU A 338 -2.13 -12.35 32.17
CA LEU A 338 -1.16 -12.53 31.08
C LEU A 338 0.28 -12.46 31.57
N LEU A 339 0.59 -11.56 32.49
CA LEU A 339 1.92 -11.47 33.11
C LEU A 339 2.28 -12.71 33.93
N ASN A 340 1.32 -13.24 34.68
CA ASN A 340 1.54 -14.49 35.42
C ASN A 340 1.81 -15.66 34.46
N ALA A 341 1.01 -15.79 33.39
CA ALA A 341 1.24 -16.78 32.35
C ALA A 341 2.62 -16.60 31.69
N ALA A 342 3.02 -15.36 31.38
CA ALA A 342 4.33 -15.05 30.81
C ALA A 342 5.47 -15.58 31.69
N ARG A 343 5.38 -15.37 33.01
CA ARG A 343 6.37 -15.87 33.99
C ARG A 343 6.38 -17.38 34.11
N VAL A 344 5.21 -18.00 34.20
CA VAL A 344 5.07 -19.45 34.37
C VAL A 344 5.59 -20.21 33.14
N HIS A 345 5.34 -19.67 31.94
CA HIS A 345 5.66 -20.34 30.69
C HIS A 345 6.93 -19.85 30.00
N GLY A 346 7.59 -18.80 30.52
CA GLY A 346 8.76 -18.20 29.86
C GLY A 346 8.43 -17.67 28.47
N THR A 347 7.22 -17.15 28.26
CA THR A 347 6.66 -16.77 26.96
C THR A 347 6.22 -15.31 26.95
N VAL A 348 6.40 -14.60 25.84
CA VAL A 348 5.89 -13.24 25.66
C VAL A 348 4.45 -13.31 25.16
N PHE A 349 3.53 -12.59 25.81
CA PHE A 349 2.13 -12.48 25.39
C PHE A 349 1.80 -11.08 24.92
N CYS A 350 1.31 -10.96 23.69
CA CYS A 350 0.77 -9.73 23.13
C CYS A 350 -0.74 -9.87 22.95
N ALA A 351 -1.52 -8.89 23.39
CA ALA A 351 -2.97 -8.90 23.26
C ALA A 351 -3.54 -7.49 23.15
N GLY A 352 -4.73 -7.37 22.55
CA GLY A 352 -5.57 -6.19 22.71
C GLY A 352 -6.58 -6.44 23.83
N LEU A 353 -6.84 -5.44 24.67
CA LEU A 353 -7.84 -5.48 25.74
C LEU A 353 -8.83 -4.34 25.52
N VAL A 354 -10.11 -4.66 25.43
CA VAL A 354 -11.19 -3.66 25.39
C VAL A 354 -12.07 -3.83 26.62
N ASP A 355 -12.22 -2.76 27.39
CA ASP A 355 -13.06 -2.76 28.60
C ASP A 355 -14.55 -2.57 28.27
N THR A 356 -15.39 -2.60 29.31
CA THR A 356 -16.83 -2.35 29.19
C THR A 356 -17.18 -0.95 28.71
N ASP A 357 -16.27 0.01 28.88
CA ASP A 357 -16.43 1.39 28.42
C ASP A 357 -15.98 1.57 26.95
N GLY A 358 -15.48 0.51 26.31
CA GLY A 358 -15.02 0.50 24.93
C GLY A 358 -13.62 1.05 24.72
N VAL A 359 -12.86 1.27 25.79
CA VAL A 359 -11.49 1.77 25.71
C VAL A 359 -10.53 0.62 25.41
N SER A 360 -9.89 0.69 24.25
CA SER A 360 -8.91 -0.29 23.79
C SER A 360 -7.50 0.02 24.30
N GLU A 361 -6.79 -1.01 24.72
CA GLU A 361 -5.38 -0.98 25.11
C GLU A 361 -4.64 -2.16 24.49
N LEU A 362 -3.49 -1.92 23.89
CA LEU A 362 -2.58 -2.96 23.44
C LEU A 362 -1.57 -3.24 24.54
N THR A 363 -1.36 -4.51 24.86
CA THR A 363 -0.46 -4.92 25.94
C THR A 363 0.53 -5.99 25.48
N CYS A 364 1.76 -5.91 25.99
CA CYS A 364 2.79 -6.93 25.86
C CYS A 364 3.33 -7.28 27.25
N CYS A 365 3.15 -8.53 27.67
CA CYS A 365 3.57 -9.06 28.96
C CYS A 365 4.76 -9.99 28.78
N CYS A 366 5.86 -9.71 29.49
CA CYS A 366 7.14 -10.38 29.33
C CYS A 366 7.49 -11.29 30.52
N PRO A 367 8.25 -12.38 30.30
CA PRO A 367 8.65 -13.32 31.37
C PRO A 367 9.47 -12.71 32.50
N ASP A 368 10.23 -11.65 32.22
CA ASP A 368 11.04 -10.89 33.19
C ASP A 368 10.20 -10.06 34.17
N GLY A 369 8.88 -9.98 33.95
CA GLY A 369 7.96 -9.19 34.75
C GLY A 369 7.61 -7.82 34.15
N SER A 370 8.21 -7.45 33.02
CA SER A 370 7.92 -6.20 32.30
C SER A 370 6.54 -6.27 31.64
N VAL A 371 5.81 -5.15 31.68
CA VAL A 371 4.52 -4.99 31.00
C VAL A 371 4.51 -3.66 30.25
N TYR A 372 4.27 -3.74 28.96
CA TYR A 372 4.10 -2.59 28.09
C TYR A 372 2.62 -2.43 27.77
N ARG A 373 2.13 -1.17 27.80
CA ARG A 373 0.73 -0.82 27.53
C ARG A 373 0.68 0.44 26.69
N ARG A 374 -0.30 0.49 25.79
CA ARG A 374 -0.54 1.65 24.95
C ARG A 374 -2.01 1.70 24.54
N GLN A 375 -2.61 2.87 24.61
CA GLN A 375 -3.88 3.16 23.96
C GLN A 375 -3.59 3.55 22.49
N PRO A 376 -4.12 2.79 21.50
CA PRO A 376 -4.04 3.16 20.09
C PRO A 376 -4.53 4.58 19.85
N GLU A 377 -3.99 5.26 18.83
CA GLU A 377 -4.34 6.62 18.45
C GLU A 377 -4.08 7.72 19.51
N ARG A 378 -3.86 7.38 20.79
CA ARG A 378 -3.62 8.33 21.87
C ARG A 378 -2.15 8.40 22.32
N ASP A 379 -1.50 7.26 22.51
CA ASP A 379 -0.13 7.24 23.03
C ASP A 379 0.90 7.09 21.88
N GLU A 380 2.16 7.42 22.15
CA GLU A 380 3.28 7.21 21.22
C GLU A 380 3.52 5.73 20.93
N PHE A 381 4.11 5.41 19.78
CA PHE A 381 4.52 4.04 19.48
C PHE A 381 5.61 3.58 20.45
N VAL A 382 5.58 2.29 20.81
CA VAL A 382 6.54 1.69 21.74
C VAL A 382 7.29 0.58 21.03
N LEU A 383 8.62 0.70 20.96
CA LEU A 383 9.51 -0.37 20.53
C LEU A 383 9.96 -1.16 21.75
N ILE A 384 9.72 -2.47 21.72
CA ILE A 384 9.97 -3.40 22.83
C ILE A 384 11.11 -4.31 22.42
N ASP A 385 12.26 -4.15 23.07
CA ASP A 385 13.40 -5.05 22.93
C ASP A 385 13.20 -6.29 23.81
N LEU A 386 13.05 -7.44 23.15
CA LEU A 386 13.07 -8.76 23.75
C LEU A 386 14.43 -9.43 23.49
N ASP A 387 14.69 -10.59 24.07
CA ASP A 387 15.99 -11.28 24.01
C ASP A 387 16.64 -11.32 22.61
N HIS A 388 15.83 -11.55 21.57
CA HIS A 388 16.31 -11.73 20.19
C HIS A 388 15.59 -10.88 19.14
N LEU A 389 14.58 -10.11 19.53
CA LEU A 389 13.61 -9.47 18.63
C LEU A 389 13.22 -8.08 19.17
N ARG A 390 13.11 -7.09 18.29
CA ARG A 390 12.40 -5.84 18.59
C ARG A 390 10.99 -5.88 18.01
N LEU A 391 9.95 -5.67 18.81
CA LEU A 391 8.57 -5.62 18.33
C LEU A 391 7.84 -4.33 18.70
N THR A 392 6.68 -4.12 18.07
CA THR A 392 5.72 -3.05 18.39
C THR A 392 4.29 -3.58 18.32
N LEU A 393 3.36 -2.87 18.96
CA LEU A 393 1.93 -3.18 18.94
C LEU A 393 1.18 -2.04 18.23
N LEU A 394 0.42 -2.37 17.18
CA LEU A 394 -0.40 -1.42 16.44
C LEU A 394 -1.86 -1.89 16.36
N SER A 395 -2.80 -0.94 16.29
CA SER A 395 -4.18 -1.28 15.91
C SER A 395 -4.29 -1.54 14.40
N PRO A 396 -5.35 -2.23 13.94
CA PRO A 396 -5.63 -2.36 12.51
C PRO A 396 -5.69 -1.01 11.78
N GLU A 397 -6.28 0.01 12.41
CA GLU A 397 -6.44 1.36 11.87
C GLU A 397 -5.09 2.05 11.70
N GLU A 398 -4.17 1.91 12.65
CA GLU A 398 -2.81 2.45 12.54
C GLU A 398 -2.02 1.78 11.40
N CYS A 399 -2.25 0.49 11.18
CA CYS A 399 -1.70 -0.24 10.04
C CYS A 399 -2.35 0.15 8.70
N HIS A 400 -3.44 0.89 8.66
CA HIS A 400 -3.91 1.51 7.41
C HIS A 400 -2.98 2.63 6.94
N HIS A 401 -2.04 3.08 7.76
CA HIS A 401 -1.06 4.11 7.43
C HIS A 401 0.32 3.48 7.17
N PRO A 402 0.75 3.27 5.90
CA PRO A 402 2.07 2.71 5.58
C PRO A 402 3.23 3.52 6.18
N GLU A 403 3.02 4.81 6.45
CA GLU A 403 4.00 5.70 7.08
C GLU A 403 4.41 5.21 8.47
N ALA A 404 3.45 4.75 9.27
CA ALA A 404 3.70 4.27 10.63
C ALA A 404 4.61 3.05 10.61
N VAL A 405 4.24 2.05 9.80
CA VAL A 405 5.02 0.82 9.68
C VAL A 405 6.40 1.08 9.08
N THR A 406 6.50 1.92 8.05
CA THR A 406 7.79 2.26 7.45
C THR A 406 8.70 2.97 8.45
N ALA A 407 8.19 3.92 9.23
CA ALA A 407 8.99 4.62 10.24
C ALA A 407 9.51 3.63 11.31
N LEU A 408 8.64 2.77 11.82
CA LEU A 408 9.01 1.75 12.81
C LEU A 408 10.04 0.76 12.26
N ALA A 409 9.90 0.37 11.00
CA ALA A 409 10.88 -0.47 10.32
C ALA A 409 12.27 0.19 10.24
N LYS A 410 12.31 1.50 9.93
CA LYS A 410 13.56 2.29 9.93
C LYS A 410 14.18 2.42 11.33
N GLU A 411 13.37 2.35 12.38
CA GLU A 411 13.81 2.32 13.79
C GLU A 411 14.22 0.91 14.28
N GLY A 412 14.29 -0.05 13.37
CA GLY A 412 14.76 -1.41 13.66
C GLY A 412 13.69 -2.35 14.20
N CYS A 413 12.40 -2.00 14.06
CA CYS A 413 11.33 -2.95 14.37
C CYS A 413 11.46 -4.21 13.50
N ASP A 414 11.41 -5.38 14.13
CA ASP A 414 11.44 -6.68 13.47
C ASP A 414 10.00 -7.19 13.24
N LEU A 415 9.12 -7.05 14.24
CA LEU A 415 7.75 -7.57 14.24
C LEU A 415 6.71 -6.51 14.64
N VAL A 416 5.71 -6.30 13.79
CA VAL A 416 4.48 -5.58 14.12
C VAL A 416 3.42 -6.58 14.55
N VAL A 417 2.88 -6.40 15.75
CA VAL A 417 1.78 -7.22 16.28
C VAL A 417 0.48 -6.45 16.20
N VAL A 418 -0.56 -7.10 15.68
CA VAL A 418 -1.90 -6.53 15.51
C VAL A 418 -2.93 -7.46 16.15
N SER A 419 -3.62 -6.97 17.18
CA SER A 419 -4.73 -7.66 17.82
C SER A 419 -6.04 -6.99 17.44
N ALA A 420 -7.00 -7.75 16.90
CA ALA A 420 -8.29 -7.24 16.46
C ALA A 420 -9.44 -8.14 16.93
N THR A 421 -10.67 -7.62 16.89
CA THR A 421 -11.86 -8.45 17.11
C THR A 421 -12.12 -9.40 15.95
N GLY A 422 -11.68 -9.04 14.74
CA GLY A 422 -11.82 -9.80 13.52
C GLY A 422 -11.22 -9.02 12.34
N PHE A 423 -11.09 -9.69 11.20
CA PHE A 423 -10.58 -9.11 9.96
C PHE A 423 -11.51 -9.48 8.81
N ASP A 424 -11.77 -8.55 7.91
CA ASP A 424 -12.28 -8.90 6.59
C ASP A 424 -11.13 -9.20 5.60
N GLU A 425 -11.47 -9.63 4.39
CA GLU A 425 -10.48 -9.98 3.37
C GLU A 425 -9.62 -8.78 2.95
N ALA A 426 -10.18 -7.57 2.96
CA ALA A 426 -9.45 -6.38 2.58
C ALA A 426 -8.54 -5.88 3.72
N ASP A 427 -8.89 -6.13 4.99
CA ASP A 427 -7.98 -5.96 6.13
C ASP A 427 -6.77 -6.88 6.01
N ARG A 428 -6.98 -8.16 5.66
CA ARG A 428 -5.87 -9.11 5.43
C ARG A 428 -4.95 -8.63 4.30
N ALA A 429 -5.50 -8.11 3.21
CA ALA A 429 -4.71 -7.55 2.12
C ALA A 429 -3.88 -6.32 2.57
N VAL A 430 -4.48 -5.41 3.34
CA VAL A 430 -3.76 -4.23 3.86
C VAL A 430 -2.65 -4.66 4.82
N LEU A 431 -2.97 -5.48 5.82
CA LEU A 431 -2.02 -5.93 6.85
C LEU A 431 -0.90 -6.79 6.26
N GLY A 432 -1.22 -7.72 5.35
CA GLY A 432 -0.21 -8.50 4.64
C GLY A 432 0.72 -7.60 3.82
N SER A 433 0.17 -6.59 3.14
CA SER A 433 0.96 -5.64 2.37
C SER A 433 1.96 -4.86 3.22
N ARG A 434 1.75 -4.71 4.55
CA ARG A 434 2.67 -4.00 5.46
C ARG A 434 4.01 -4.70 5.65
N SER A 435 4.11 -5.97 5.27
CA SER A 435 5.38 -6.67 5.28
C SER A 435 6.34 -6.17 4.19
N ILE A 436 5.84 -5.50 3.15
CA ILE A 436 6.65 -4.88 2.08
C ILE A 436 7.57 -3.80 2.66
N GLU A 437 7.15 -3.15 3.73
CA GLU A 437 7.78 -2.09 4.50
C GLU A 437 8.89 -2.66 5.42
N GLN A 438 9.33 -3.89 5.16
CA GLN A 438 10.48 -4.55 5.77
C GLN A 438 10.29 -4.95 7.23
N VAL A 439 9.08 -5.34 7.62
CA VAL A 439 8.76 -5.90 8.95
C VAL A 439 7.98 -7.20 8.82
N ALA A 440 8.11 -8.10 9.79
CA ALA A 440 7.12 -9.16 9.94
C ALA A 440 5.83 -8.56 10.52
N VAL A 441 4.68 -9.13 10.16
CA VAL A 441 3.37 -8.74 10.69
C VAL A 441 2.70 -9.99 11.26
N ALA A 442 2.38 -9.98 12.55
CA ALA A 442 1.58 -11.02 13.20
C ALA A 442 0.22 -10.44 13.57
N ALA A 443 -0.82 -10.88 12.87
CA ALA A 443 -2.18 -10.38 13.04
C ALA A 443 -3.08 -11.49 13.59
N CYS A 444 -3.78 -11.19 14.69
CA CYS A 444 -4.69 -12.13 15.33
C CYS A 444 -6.06 -11.49 15.55
N GLY A 445 -7.07 -12.06 14.89
CA GLY A 445 -8.49 -11.80 15.09
C GLY A 445 -9.14 -12.99 15.79
N ARG A 446 -10.45 -12.92 16.04
CA ARG A 446 -11.17 -14.01 16.71
C ARG A 446 -11.16 -15.31 15.91
N ASP A 447 -11.36 -15.23 14.60
CA ASP A 447 -11.57 -16.39 13.74
C ASP A 447 -10.47 -16.59 12.68
N VAL A 448 -9.65 -15.55 12.47
CA VAL A 448 -8.61 -15.51 11.45
C VAL A 448 -7.34 -14.94 12.05
N SER A 449 -6.23 -15.62 11.79
CA SER A 449 -4.90 -15.12 12.11
C SER A 449 -3.93 -15.46 11.00
N PHE A 450 -2.92 -14.61 10.87
CA PHE A 450 -1.89 -14.77 9.87
C PHE A 450 -0.59 -14.10 10.30
N ILE A 451 0.52 -14.64 9.81
CA ILE A 451 1.86 -14.10 9.99
C ILE A 451 2.45 -13.89 8.60
N CYS A 452 2.83 -12.65 8.30
CA CYS A 452 3.44 -12.26 7.04
C CYS A 452 4.91 -11.90 7.26
N LEU A 453 5.80 -12.41 6.39
CA LEU A 453 7.21 -12.01 6.37
C LEU A 453 7.51 -11.12 5.16
N PRO A 454 8.47 -10.19 5.28
CA PRO A 454 8.88 -9.37 4.15
C PRO A 454 9.17 -10.19 2.90
N PRO A 455 8.71 -9.74 1.73
CA PRO A 455 9.00 -10.42 0.48
C PRO A 455 10.49 -10.34 0.13
N VAL A 456 10.96 -11.32 -0.63
CA VAL A 456 12.24 -11.22 -1.33
C VAL A 456 11.99 -10.49 -2.65
N ASP A 457 12.67 -9.38 -2.91
CA ASP A 457 12.48 -8.54 -4.10
C ASP A 457 11.00 -8.12 -4.32
N HIS A 458 10.51 -8.06 -5.58
CA HIS A 458 9.15 -7.63 -5.94
C HIS A 458 8.18 -8.82 -6.00
N TYR A 459 8.24 -9.72 -5.02
CA TYR A 459 7.37 -10.90 -4.93
C TYR A 459 6.29 -10.69 -3.87
N ARG A 460 5.35 -11.64 -3.79
CA ARG A 460 4.38 -11.70 -2.70
C ARG A 460 5.12 -12.03 -1.41
N TRP A 461 4.65 -11.45 -0.31
CA TRP A 461 5.12 -11.82 1.02
C TRP A 461 4.84 -13.30 1.30
N GLU A 462 5.69 -13.90 2.14
CA GLU A 462 5.41 -15.21 2.71
C GLU A 462 4.32 -15.07 3.76
N GLU A 463 3.39 -16.01 3.80
CA GLU A 463 2.25 -15.94 4.71
C GLU A 463 1.92 -17.32 5.28
N ALA A 464 1.95 -17.45 6.61
CA ALA A 464 1.29 -18.53 7.30
C ALA A 464 -0.09 -18.06 7.74
N THR A 465 -1.11 -18.88 7.49
CA THR A 465 -2.47 -18.62 7.95
C THR A 465 -2.93 -19.74 8.86
N GLY A 466 -3.78 -19.39 9.81
CA GLY A 466 -4.53 -20.33 10.62
C GLY A 466 -6.00 -19.99 10.52
N GLU A 467 -6.79 -20.96 10.11
CA GLU A 467 -8.25 -20.93 10.20
C GLU A 467 -8.69 -21.94 11.28
N GLY A 468 -9.76 -21.64 12.00
CA GLY A 468 -10.25 -22.56 13.04
C GLY A 468 -9.36 -22.60 14.28
N LEU A 469 -9.17 -23.75 14.92
CA LEU A 469 -8.72 -23.79 16.32
C LEU A 469 -7.21 -23.62 16.54
N ASP A 470 -6.38 -23.88 15.54
CA ASP A 470 -4.92 -23.98 15.74
C ASP A 470 -4.15 -22.67 15.51
N GLY A 471 -4.80 -21.65 14.94
CA GLY A 471 -4.21 -20.32 14.69
C GLY A 471 -2.99 -20.35 13.75
N ALA A 472 -2.38 -19.19 13.48
CA ALA A 472 -1.20 -19.07 12.62
C ALA A 472 0.09 -19.29 13.41
N SER A 473 1.08 -19.95 12.80
CA SER A 473 2.34 -20.28 13.47
C SER A 473 3.50 -20.20 12.49
N MET A 474 4.60 -19.55 12.89
CA MET A 474 5.79 -19.40 12.06
C MET A 474 7.06 -19.22 12.88
N LEU A 475 8.15 -19.89 12.46
CA LEU A 475 9.49 -19.63 12.97
C LEU A 475 10.11 -18.49 12.16
N ILE A 476 10.49 -17.41 12.84
CA ILE A 476 11.01 -16.19 12.22
C ILE A 476 12.53 -16.13 12.40
N GLU A 477 13.25 -16.08 11.28
CA GLU A 477 14.69 -15.85 11.23
C GLU A 477 15.02 -14.35 11.38
N VAL A 478 15.12 -13.85 12.62
CA VAL A 478 15.28 -12.41 12.90
C VAL A 478 16.50 -11.80 12.23
N GLU A 479 17.59 -12.56 12.07
CA GLU A 479 18.79 -12.09 11.36
C GLU A 479 18.47 -11.65 9.91
N LYS A 480 17.53 -12.33 9.25
CA LYS A 480 17.09 -11.97 7.89
C LYS A 480 16.24 -10.69 7.91
N LEU A 481 15.37 -10.52 8.90
CA LEU A 481 14.52 -9.32 9.05
C LEU A 481 15.30 -8.03 9.28
N ARG A 482 16.52 -8.15 9.80
CA ARG A 482 17.42 -7.02 10.07
C ARG A 482 18.28 -6.61 8.88
N ARG A 483 18.06 -7.22 7.72
CA ARG A 483 18.63 -6.81 6.42
C ARG A 483 17.57 -6.07 5.61
N LYS A 484 17.25 -4.85 6.03
CA LYS A 484 16.13 -4.06 5.47
C LYS A 484 16.56 -3.23 4.26
N ARG A 485 15.68 -3.09 3.27
CA ARG A 485 15.85 -2.17 2.13
C ARG A 485 14.61 -1.32 1.95
N PHE A 486 14.80 0.00 1.89
CA PHE A 486 13.69 0.94 1.81
C PHE A 486 13.62 1.61 0.44
N PHE A 487 12.40 1.86 -0.03
CA PHE A 487 12.16 2.73 -1.17
C PHE A 487 12.05 4.18 -0.69
N ASP A 488 13.19 4.86 -0.56
CA ASP A 488 13.28 6.21 0.04
C ASP A 488 13.00 7.35 -0.95
N ARG A 489 12.61 7.04 -2.19
CA ARG A 489 12.27 8.06 -3.20
C ARG A 489 10.81 8.51 -3.01
N ILE A 490 10.59 9.24 -1.92
CA ILE A 490 9.26 9.66 -1.44
C ILE A 490 9.19 11.18 -1.22
N ASP A 491 7.97 11.70 -1.15
CA ASP A 491 7.69 13.09 -0.74
C ASP A 491 7.51 13.13 0.78
N ALA A 492 8.63 13.10 1.51
CA ALA A 492 8.62 13.02 2.98
C ALA A 492 7.96 14.26 3.62
N GLU A 493 8.07 15.45 3.00
CA GLU A 493 7.43 16.67 3.49
C GLU A 493 5.90 16.54 3.45
N LEU A 494 5.34 16.06 2.34
CA LEU A 494 3.90 15.80 2.24
C LEU A 494 3.47 14.68 3.19
N LEU A 495 4.24 13.60 3.27
CA LEU A 495 3.94 12.46 4.14
C LEU A 495 4.03 12.82 5.63
N LEU A 496 4.81 13.83 6.03
CA LEU A 496 4.88 14.30 7.41
C LEU A 496 4.01 15.53 7.68
N ALA A 497 3.34 16.07 6.66
CA ALA A 497 2.41 17.18 6.82
C ALA A 497 1.12 16.73 7.53
N ARG A 498 0.65 17.57 8.46
CA ARG A 498 -0.69 17.43 9.05
C ARG A 498 -1.75 17.69 7.99
N ASN A 499 -2.57 16.68 7.71
CA ASN A 499 -3.76 16.76 6.86
C ASN A 499 -3.54 17.45 5.50
N GLY A 500 -2.44 17.14 4.81
CA GLY A 500 -2.20 17.54 3.42
C GLY A 500 -2.05 19.04 3.16
N ARG A 501 -1.96 19.87 4.20
CA ARG A 501 -1.67 21.31 4.05
C ARG A 501 -0.17 21.56 4.17
N LEU A 502 0.53 21.44 3.05
CA LEU A 502 1.77 22.19 2.85
C LEU A 502 1.33 23.63 2.54
N HIS A 503 1.73 24.59 3.37
CA HIS A 503 1.43 26.04 3.29
C HIS A 503 0.20 26.56 4.05
N ASP A 504 0.40 26.83 5.35
CA ASP A 504 -0.11 28.05 6.01
C ASP A 504 1.02 28.81 6.77
N ALA A 505 2.29 28.40 6.63
CA ALA A 505 3.40 28.91 7.45
C ALA A 505 4.36 29.90 6.75
N CYS A 506 4.08 30.32 5.51
CA CYS A 506 4.90 31.31 4.78
C CYS A 506 4.06 32.43 4.16
N GLN A 507 3.10 32.97 4.90
CA GLN A 507 2.77 34.39 4.75
C GLN A 507 3.54 35.13 5.84
N VAL A 508 4.79 35.48 5.52
CA VAL A 508 5.46 36.57 6.22
C VAL A 508 4.63 37.80 5.89
N ASP A 509 3.90 38.28 6.89
CA ASP A 509 3.13 39.50 6.84
C ASP A 509 4.04 40.63 6.31
N GLU A 510 3.64 41.28 5.21
CA GLU A 510 4.34 42.45 4.64
C GLU A 510 4.27 43.68 5.57
N THR A 511 3.80 43.52 6.80
CA THR A 511 3.76 44.56 7.82
C THR A 511 4.84 44.30 8.87
N GLY A 512 6.03 44.84 8.61
CA GLY A 512 7.16 44.84 9.55
C GLY A 512 6.89 45.61 10.85
N LYS A 513 6.11 45.03 11.76
CA LYS A 513 5.95 45.51 13.14
C LYS A 513 6.19 44.37 14.12
N ARG A 514 7.34 44.43 14.80
CA ARG A 514 7.56 43.76 16.07
C ARG A 514 6.63 44.41 17.09
N GLU A 515 5.73 43.63 17.69
CA GLU A 515 5.17 44.01 18.99
C GLU A 515 6.25 43.74 20.04
N GLU A 516 6.67 44.83 20.69
CA GLU A 516 7.51 44.81 21.88
C GLU A 516 6.68 44.25 23.05
N GLU A 517 7.03 43.07 23.53
CA GLU A 517 6.65 42.66 24.87
C GLU A 517 7.55 43.39 25.88
N THR A 518 6.93 44.04 26.86
CA THR A 518 7.61 44.51 28.07
C THR A 518 6.61 44.62 29.21
N PRO A 519 7.00 44.40 30.48
CA PRO A 519 8.07 43.54 31.02
C PRO A 519 7.52 42.25 31.67
#